data_AF-A0A3D5H927-F1
#
_entry.id   AF-A0A3D5H927-F1
#
_cell.length_a   1.000
_cell.length_b   1.000
_cell.length_c   1.000
_cell.angle_alpha   90.00
_cell.angle_beta   90.00
_cell.angle_gamma   90.00
#
_symmetry.space_group_name_H-M   'P 1'
#
loop_
_entity.id
_entity.type
_entity.pdbx_description
1 polymer ?
#
loop_
_entity_poly.entity_id
_entity_poly.type
_entity_poly.pdbx_seq_one_letter_code
_entity_poly.pdbx_strand_id
1 'polypeptide(L)'
;MKCKQVYLHICDNLDAEVNSPRCREIRKHLATCPDCAALLDSVKKTVTLYRSSPSPQVTLNAHKRLVKTINLAWQSRPKPPHHPTR
;
A
#
# COMPACT_ATOMS: atom_id res chain seq x y z
N MET A 1 3.76 -20.46 -0.97
CA MET A 1 2.68 -19.48 -1.25
C MET A 1 2.21 -19.62 -2.70
N LYS A 2 0.91 -19.46 -2.94
CA LYS A 2 0.28 -19.52 -4.29
C LYS A 2 0.09 -18.11 -4.87
N CYS A 3 0.03 -17.98 -6.21
CA CYS A 3 -0.14 -16.69 -6.90
C CYS A 3 -1.36 -15.89 -6.41
N LYS A 4 -2.50 -16.56 -6.14
CA LYS A 4 -3.71 -15.91 -5.58
C LYS A 4 -3.46 -15.18 -4.26
N GLN A 5 -2.55 -15.69 -3.43
CA GLN A 5 -2.20 -15.08 -2.14
C GLN A 5 -1.28 -13.85 -2.32
N VAL A 6 -0.45 -13.86 -3.37
CA VAL A 6 0.38 -12.70 -3.76
C VAL A 6 -0.49 -11.57 -4.24
N TYR A 7 -1.43 -11.86 -5.15
CA TYR A 7 -2.40 -10.89 -5.67
C TYR A 7 -3.14 -10.19 -4.53
N LEU A 8 -3.77 -10.97 -3.63
CA LEU A 8 -4.52 -10.42 -2.50
C LEU A 8 -3.62 -9.55 -1.62
N HIS A 9 -2.39 -9.97 -1.33
CA HIS A 9 -1.51 -9.17 -0.50
C HIS A 9 -1.05 -7.87 -1.18
N ILE A 10 -0.73 -7.88 -2.48
CA ILE A 10 -0.36 -6.66 -3.21
C ILE A 10 -1.53 -5.65 -3.19
N CYS A 11 -2.77 -6.13 -3.36
CA CYS A 11 -3.96 -5.28 -3.32
C CYS A 11 -4.29 -4.78 -1.90
N ASP A 12 -4.13 -5.63 -0.89
CA ASP A 12 -4.52 -5.33 0.49
C ASP A 12 -3.44 -4.57 1.30
N ASN A 13 -2.18 -4.51 0.82
CA ASN A 13 -1.03 -4.09 1.62
C ASN A 13 -0.10 -3.10 0.90
N LEU A 14 -0.66 -2.07 0.26
CA LEU A 14 0.15 -0.92 -0.20
C LEU A 14 0.76 -0.11 0.96
N ASP A 15 0.19 -0.21 2.16
CA ASP A 15 0.59 0.53 3.37
C ASP A 15 1.20 -0.33 4.50
N ALA A 16 1.49 -1.62 4.26
CA ALA A 16 1.96 -2.51 5.33
C ALA A 16 3.48 -2.44 5.58
N GLU A 17 3.89 -2.82 6.80
CA GLU A 17 5.30 -2.94 7.17
C GLU A 17 6.08 -3.86 6.22
N VAL A 18 7.04 -3.28 5.51
CA VAL A 18 7.87 -3.90 4.46
C VAL A 18 8.68 -5.12 4.96
N ASN A 19 8.82 -5.28 6.27
CA ASN A 19 9.64 -6.31 6.92
C ASN A 19 8.85 -7.47 7.55
N SER A 20 7.53 -7.54 7.37
CA SER A 20 6.75 -8.67 7.88
C SER A 20 7.23 -10.02 7.27
N PRO A 21 7.10 -11.16 7.99
CA PRO A 21 7.39 -12.49 7.45
C PRO A 21 6.67 -12.77 6.12
N ARG A 22 5.42 -12.28 6.01
CA ARG A 22 4.60 -12.40 4.81
C ARG A 22 5.18 -11.62 3.62
N CYS A 23 5.69 -10.41 3.83
CA CYS A 23 6.37 -9.65 2.78
C CYS A 23 7.64 -10.37 2.28
N ARG A 24 8.38 -11.06 3.16
CA ARG A 24 9.54 -11.87 2.73
C ARG A 24 9.13 -13.03 1.83
N GLU A 25 8.08 -13.77 2.18
CA GLU A 25 7.58 -14.86 1.34
C GLU A 25 7.13 -14.36 -0.03
N ILE A 26 6.52 -13.18 -0.07
CA ILE A 26 6.07 -12.55 -1.31
C ILE A 26 7.25 -12.16 -2.20
N ARG A 27 8.28 -11.54 -1.63
CA ARG A 27 9.53 -11.25 -2.35
C ARG A 27 10.15 -12.52 -2.94
N LYS A 28 10.20 -13.62 -2.18
CA LYS A 28 10.73 -14.90 -2.67
C LYS A 28 9.95 -15.41 -3.88
N HIS A 29 8.63 -15.36 -3.85
CA HIS A 29 7.82 -15.84 -4.96
C HIS A 29 7.90 -14.93 -6.19
N LEU A 30 7.92 -13.61 -6.00
CA LEU A 30 8.10 -12.66 -7.11
C LEU A 30 9.44 -12.87 -7.82
N ALA A 31 10.48 -13.33 -7.11
CA ALA A 31 11.77 -13.65 -7.71
C ALA A 31 11.75 -14.92 -8.57
N THR A 32 10.77 -15.81 -8.38
CA THR A 32 10.71 -17.13 -9.05
C THR A 32 9.49 -17.33 -9.95
N CYS A 33 8.51 -16.41 -9.94
CA CYS A 33 7.28 -16.52 -10.71
C CYS A 33 7.14 -15.34 -11.70
N PRO A 34 7.33 -15.57 -13.01
CA PRO A 34 7.29 -14.51 -14.01
C PRO A 34 5.90 -13.85 -14.11
N ASP A 35 4.81 -14.60 -13.96
CA ASP A 35 3.45 -14.06 -14.03
C ASP A 35 3.19 -13.03 -12.90
N CYS A 36 3.60 -13.36 -11.68
CA CYS A 36 3.43 -12.46 -10.54
C CYS A 36 4.36 -11.25 -10.63
N ALA A 37 5.57 -11.41 -11.17
CA ALA A 37 6.48 -10.29 -11.44
C ALA A 37 5.88 -9.32 -12.48
N ALA A 38 5.35 -9.85 -13.59
CA ALA A 38 4.70 -9.06 -14.62
C ALA A 38 3.45 -8.32 -14.11
N LEU A 39 2.65 -8.98 -13.26
CA LEU A 39 1.53 -8.34 -12.55
C LEU A 39 2.01 -7.16 -11.70
N LEU A 40 3.01 -7.37 -10.85
CA LEU A 40 3.55 -6.32 -9.99
C LEU A 40 4.07 -5.13 -10.82
N ASP A 41 4.76 -5.39 -11.92
CA ASP A 41 5.24 -4.34 -12.81
C ASP A 41 4.12 -3.58 -13.50
N SER A 42 3.04 -4.27 -13.88
CA SER A 42 1.85 -3.63 -14.43
C SER A 42 1.20 -2.69 -13.41
N VAL A 43 1.06 -3.13 -12.15
CA VAL A 43 0.55 -2.30 -11.05
C VAL A 43 1.44 -1.07 -10.82
N LYS A 44 2.77 -1.24 -10.77
CA LYS A 44 3.71 -0.11 -10.63
C LYS A 44 3.54 0.91 -11.76
N LYS A 45 3.45 0.46 -13.01
CA LYS A 45 3.24 1.32 -14.18
C LYS A 45 1.93 2.10 -14.07
N THR A 46 0.85 1.44 -13.67
CA THR A 46 -0.45 2.10 -13.43
C THR A 46 -0.33 3.20 -12.37
N VAL A 47 0.31 2.92 -11.23
CA VAL A 47 0.56 3.93 -10.18
C VAL A 47 1.40 5.10 -10.71
N THR A 48 2.46 4.83 -11.47
CA THR A 48 3.28 5.87 -12.09
C THR A 48 2.46 6.77 -13.02
N LEU A 49 1.61 6.18 -13.87
CA LEU A 49 0.72 6.94 -14.77
C LEU A 49 -0.20 7.87 -13.97
N TYR A 50 -0.89 7.35 -12.95
CA TYR A 50 -1.75 8.17 -12.09
C TYR A 50 -1.01 9.31 -11.39
N ARG A 51 0.24 9.08 -10.95
CA ARG A 51 1.06 10.12 -10.29
C ARG A 51 1.59 11.16 -11.27
N SER A 52 1.76 10.80 -12.54
CA SER A 52 2.21 11.72 -13.60
C SER A 52 1.09 12.62 -14.12
N SER A 53 -0.17 12.24 -13.90
CA SER A 53 -1.31 13.07 -14.25
C SER A 53 -1.31 14.38 -13.44
N PRO A 54 -1.63 15.53 -14.05
CA PRO A 54 -1.74 16.79 -13.34
C PRO A 54 -2.71 16.67 -12.16
N SER A 55 -2.21 16.86 -10.95
CA SER A 55 -3.08 16.89 -9.78
C SER A 55 -3.88 18.20 -9.78
N PRO A 56 -5.18 18.19 -9.45
CA PRO A 56 -5.92 19.42 -9.24
C PRO A 56 -5.21 20.27 -8.19
N GLN A 57 -4.99 21.54 -8.51
CA GLN A 57 -4.33 22.47 -7.60
C GLN A 57 -5.27 22.74 -6.42
N VAL A 58 -4.91 22.24 -5.23
CA VAL A 58 -5.65 22.46 -4.00
C VAL A 58 -5.08 23.71 -3.34
N THR A 59 -5.94 24.63 -2.91
CA THR A 59 -5.47 25.82 -2.19
C THR A 59 -4.76 25.41 -0.89
N LEU A 60 -3.73 26.16 -0.50
CA LEU A 60 -3.00 25.92 0.76
C LEU A 60 -3.95 25.86 1.97
N ASN A 61 -5.02 26.65 1.96
CA ASN A 61 -6.02 26.67 3.02
C ASN A 61 -6.84 25.38 3.08
N ALA A 62 -7.27 24.85 1.92
CA ALA A 62 -7.97 23.57 1.85
C ALA A 62 -7.06 22.42 2.29
N HIS A 63 -5.79 22.41 1.86
CA HIS A 63 -4.79 21.44 2.31
C HIS A 63 -4.59 21.48 3.84
N LYS A 64 -4.37 22.67 4.41
CA LYS A 64 -4.19 22.86 5.87
C LYS A 64 -5.40 22.36 6.66
N ARG A 65 -6.62 22.68 6.22
CA ARG A 65 -7.86 22.21 6.86
C ARG A 65 -7.96 20.70 6.82
N LEU A 66 -7.72 20.09 5.66
CA LEU A 66 -7.77 18.64 5.49
C LEU A 66 -6.77 17.93 6.42
N VAL A 67 -5.50 18.33 6.40
CA VAL A 67 -4.46 17.72 7.25
C VAL A 67 -4.79 17.87 8.73
N LYS A 68 -5.29 19.05 9.15
CA LYS A 68 -5.74 19.26 10.53
C LYS A 68 -6.85 18.28 10.91
N THR A 69 -7.87 18.12 10.07
CA THR A 69 -8.98 17.20 10.32
C THR A 69 -8.51 15.74 10.38
N ILE A 70 -7.64 15.32 9.45
CA ILE A 70 -7.07 13.97 9.45
C ILE A 70 -6.30 13.71 10.75
N ASN A 71 -5.44 14.63 11.18
CA ASN A 71 -4.67 14.50 12.42
C ASN A 71 -5.58 14.38 13.66
N LEU A 72 -6.62 15.21 13.75
CA LEU A 72 -7.59 15.13 14.84
C LEU A 72 -8.30 13.76 14.84
N ALA A 73 -8.73 13.28 13.68
CA ALA A 73 -9.36 11.97 13.55
C ALA A 73 -8.40 10.83 13.92
N TRP A 74 -7.12 10.91 13.54
CA TRP A 74 -6.12 9.90 13.87
C TRP A 74 -5.82 9.82 15.36
N GLN A 75 -5.80 10.95 16.07
CA GLN A 75 -5.63 10.98 17.53
C GLN A 75 -6.78 10.30 18.27
N SER A 76 -7.99 10.34 17.71
CA SER A 76 -9.17 9.67 18.27
C SER A 76 -9.32 8.20 17.87
N ARG A 77 -8.48 7.65 16.98
CA ARG A 77 -8.62 6.25 16.57
C ARG A 77 -8.07 5.31 17.65
N PRO A 78 -8.83 4.27 18.04
CA PRO A 78 -8.27 3.21 18.88
C PRO A 78 -7.14 2.52 18.11
N LYS A 79 -6.02 2.28 18.80
CA LYS A 79 -4.89 1.51 18.24
C LYS A 79 -5.44 0.17 17.74
N PRO A 80 -5.19 -0.22 16.48
CA PRO A 80 -5.65 -1.50 15.99
C PRO A 80 -5.12 -2.61 16.92
N PRO A 81 -5.92 -3.64 17.22
CA PRO A 81 -5.48 -4.71 18.10
C PRO A 81 -4.17 -5.28 17.58
N HIS A 82 -3.17 -5.31 18.46
CA HIS A 82 -1.89 -5.94 18.18
C HIS A 82 -2.18 -7.42 17.93
N HIS A 83 -2.13 -7.88 16.68
CA HIS A 83 -2.19 -9.31 16.42
C HIS A 83 -0.84 -9.89 16.89
N PRO A 84 -0.81 -10.81 17.87
CA PRO A 84 0.42 -11.51 18.21
C PRO A 84 0.80 -12.34 16.99
N THR A 85 1.95 -12.06 16.40
CA THR A 85 2.57 -12.90 15.38
C THR A 85 2.90 -14.24 16.00
N ARG A 86 2.17 -15.29 15.60
CA ARG A 86 2.52 -16.68 15.84
C ARG A 86 3.59 -17.12 14.84
#